data_AF-V7FG15-F1
#
_entry.id   AF-V7FG15-F1
#
_cell.length_a   1.000
_cell.length_b   1.000
_cell.length_c   1.000
_cell.angle_alpha   90.00
_cell.angle_beta   90.00
_cell.angle_gamma   90.00
#
_symmetry.space_group_name_H-M   'P 1'
#
loop_
_entity.id
_entity.type
_entity.pdbx_description
1 polymer ?
#
loop_
_entity_poly.entity_id
_entity_poly.type
_entity_poly.pdbx_seq_one_letter_code
_entity_poly.pdbx_strand_id
1 'polypeptide(L)'
;MTAPSDDLDDLQFDTGNLHHLLEVLYAQTMEQEFERDGKRVALADQISALAMIARDLAERLNEAAGACIDNAMADAKARKAAS
;
A
#
# COMPACT_ATOMS: atom_id res chain seq x y z
N MET A 1 -18.31 -1.77 -5.58
CA MET A 1 -17.55 -1.02 -4.56
C MET A 1 -18.09 -1.47 -3.22
N THR A 2 -17.39 -2.40 -2.58
CA THR A 2 -17.65 -2.82 -1.20
C THR A 2 -17.41 -1.63 -0.27
N ALA A 3 -18.15 -1.58 0.84
CA ALA A 3 -18.07 -0.51 1.84
C ALA A 3 -16.63 -0.33 2.37
N PRO A 4 -16.28 0.85 2.95
CA PRO A 4 -15.01 1.03 3.65
C PRO A 4 -14.83 -0.08 4.69
N SER A 5 -13.61 -0.55 4.87
CA SER A 5 -13.28 -1.68 5.75
C SER A 5 -13.90 -1.49 7.15
N ASP A 6 -14.68 -2.47 7.59
CA ASP A 6 -15.42 -2.38 8.86
C ASP A 6 -14.56 -2.81 10.06
N ASP A 7 -13.40 -3.44 9.82
CA ASP A 7 -12.40 -3.75 10.83
C ASP A 7 -10.95 -3.50 10.36
N LEU A 8 -10.01 -3.61 11.31
CA LEU A 8 -8.58 -3.37 11.10
C LEU A 8 -7.92 -4.42 10.21
N ASP A 9 -8.42 -5.66 10.23
CA ASP A 9 -7.89 -6.76 9.42
C ASP A 9 -8.22 -6.51 7.94
N ASP A 10 -9.46 -6.10 7.65
CA ASP A 10 -9.90 -5.68 6.32
C ASP A 10 -9.12 -4.43 5.84
N LEU A 11 -8.82 -3.48 6.73
CA LEU A 11 -8.03 -2.29 6.39
C LEU A 11 -6.60 -2.68 5.99
N GLN A 12 -5.99 -3.59 6.74
CA GLN A 12 -4.66 -4.11 6.43
C GLN A 12 -4.67 -4.82 5.08
N PHE A 13 -5.67 -5.68 4.85
CA PHE A 13 -5.82 -6.39 3.58
C PHE A 13 -5.96 -5.44 2.38
N ASP A 14 -6.84 -4.45 2.47
CA ASP A 14 -7.04 -3.44 1.42
C ASP A 14 -5.79 -2.61 1.16
N THR A 15 -5.06 -2.24 2.23
CA THR A 15 -3.81 -1.50 2.13
C THR A 15 -2.71 -2.33 1.47
N GLY A 16 -2.62 -3.64 1.79
CA GLY A 16 -1.72 -4.57 1.13
C GLY A 16 -2.03 -4.75 -0.36
N ASN A 17 -3.32 -4.84 -0.73
CA ASN A 17 -3.74 -4.90 -2.13
C ASN A 17 -3.38 -3.61 -2.89
N LEU A 18 -3.56 -2.46 -2.25
CA LEU A 18 -3.18 -1.18 -2.83
C LEU A 18 -1.66 -1.09 -3.04
N HIS A 19 -0.87 -1.53 -2.07
CA HIS A 19 0.59 -1.62 -2.20
C HIS A 19 1.00 -2.44 -3.42
N HIS A 20 0.44 -3.65 -3.56
CA HIS A 20 0.74 -4.53 -4.67
C HIS A 20 0.35 -3.93 -6.03
N LEU A 21 -0.83 -3.29 -6.13
CA LEU A 21 -1.27 -2.62 -7.35
C LEU A 21 -0.29 -1.51 -7.76
N LEU A 22 0.18 -0.72 -6.79
CA LEU A 22 1.11 0.38 -7.03
C LEU A 22 2.51 -0.13 -7.41
N GLU A 23 2.93 -1.26 -6.87
CA GLU A 23 4.16 -1.94 -7.28
C GLU A 23 4.10 -2.39 -8.75
N VAL A 24 3.00 -3.04 -9.15
CA VAL A 24 2.78 -3.47 -10.54
C VAL A 24 2.75 -2.26 -11.49
N LEU A 25 2.06 -1.19 -11.12
CA LEU A 25 2.02 0.04 -11.91
C LEU A 25 3.41 0.67 -12.07
N TYR A 26 4.18 0.74 -10.98
CA TYR A 26 5.55 1.24 -11.02
C TYR A 26 6.42 0.40 -11.96
N ALA A 27 6.40 -0.93 -11.81
CA ALA A 27 7.16 -1.84 -12.67
C ALA A 27 6.81 -1.66 -14.15
N GLN A 28 5.51 -1.59 -14.48
CA GLN A 28 5.07 -1.33 -15.86
C GLN A 28 5.54 0.03 -16.38
N THR A 29 5.59 1.06 -15.53
CA THR A 29 6.09 2.37 -15.95
C THR A 29 7.61 2.39 -16.16
N MET A 30 8.36 1.49 -15.52
CA MET A 30 9.80 1.37 -15.72
C MET A 30 10.18 0.59 -16.97
N GLU A 31 9.34 -0.39 -17.36
CA GLU A 31 9.53 -1.21 -18.56
C GLU A 31 9.05 -0.53 -19.85
N GLN A 32 8.12 0.42 -19.76
CA GLN A 32 7.63 1.16 -20.93
C GLN A 32 8.57 2.31 -21.29
N GLU A 33 9.08 2.29 -22.52
CA GLU A 33 9.68 3.46 -23.15
C GLU A 33 8.56 4.46 -23.51
N PHE A 34 8.27 5.37 -22.59
CA PHE A 34 7.32 6.46 -22.83
C PHE A 34 7.98 7.54 -23.71
N GLU A 35 8.11 7.22 -24.99
CA GLU A 35 8.54 8.17 -26.01
C GLU A 35 7.36 8.59 -26.89
N ARG A 36 7.24 9.90 -27.11
CA ARG A 36 6.33 10.47 -28.11
C ARG A 36 7.16 11.36 -29.03
N ASP A 37 7.11 11.07 -30.32
CA ASP A 37 7.89 11.76 -31.35
C ASP A 37 9.43 11.73 -31.08
N GLY A 38 9.93 10.61 -30.56
CA GLY A 38 11.36 10.40 -30.24
C GLY A 38 11.86 11.22 -29.05
N LYS A 39 10.95 11.72 -28.21
CA LYS A 39 11.27 12.42 -26.96
C LYS A 39 10.61 11.72 -25.79
N ARG A 40 11.36 11.57 -24.71
CA ARG A 40 10.84 11.06 -23.44
C ARG A 40 9.74 11.99 -22.90
N VAL A 41 8.63 11.38 -22.48
CA VAL A 41 7.47 12.09 -21.97
C VAL A 41 7.66 12.38 -20.48
N ALA A 42 7.90 13.65 -20.12
CA ALA A 42 8.11 14.07 -18.73
C ALA A 42 6.94 13.71 -17.79
N LEU A 43 5.71 13.66 -18.31
CA LEU A 43 4.54 13.21 -17.54
C LEU A 43 4.65 11.74 -17.13
N ALA A 44 5.27 10.90 -17.94
CA ALA A 44 5.46 9.50 -17.61
C ALA A 44 6.47 9.31 -16.48
N ASP A 45 7.58 10.07 -16.51
CA ASP A 45 8.55 10.08 -15.40
C ASP A 45 7.90 10.55 -14.09
N GLN A 46 6.99 11.54 -14.16
CA GLN A 46 6.20 11.98 -13.00
C GLN A 46 5.25 10.89 -12.49
N ILE A 47 4.59 10.15 -13.39
CA ILE A 47 3.71 9.03 -13.01
C ILE A 47 4.52 7.93 -12.33
N SER A 48 5.70 7.58 -12.85
CA SER A 48 6.60 6.61 -12.21
C SER A 48 7.01 7.05 -10.80
N ALA A 49 7.40 8.31 -10.63
CA ALA A 49 7.78 8.84 -9.33
C ALA A 49 6.62 8.82 -8.32
N LEU A 50 5.40 9.20 -8.76
CA LEU A 50 4.21 9.17 -7.92
C LEU A 50 3.77 7.74 -7.57
N ALA A 51 3.87 6.80 -8.51
CA ALA A 51 3.58 5.39 -8.27
C ALA A 51 4.54 4.79 -7.22
N MET A 52 5.83 5.11 -7.32
CA MET A 52 6.84 4.71 -6.32
C MET A 52 6.51 5.26 -4.92
N ILE A 53 6.22 6.56 -4.81
CA ILE A 53 5.87 7.20 -3.53
C ILE A 53 4.61 6.56 -2.93
N ALA A 54 3.58 6.36 -3.75
CA ALA A 54 2.32 5.79 -3.29
C ALA A 54 2.52 4.33 -2.83
N ARG A 55 3.33 3.54 -3.55
CA ARG A 55 3.69 2.17 -3.18
C ARG A 55 4.34 2.17 -1.78
N ASP A 56 5.39 2.95 -1.60
CA ASP A 56 6.13 2.98 -0.33
C ASP A 56 5.25 3.47 0.85
N LEU A 57 4.30 4.38 0.59
CA LEU A 57 3.33 4.81 1.60
C LEU A 57 2.33 3.70 1.95
N ALA A 58 1.83 2.96 0.97
CA ALA A 58 0.92 1.84 1.19
C ALA A 58 1.62 0.71 1.98
N GLU A 59 2.88 0.40 1.67
CA GLU A 59 3.68 -0.56 2.46
C GLU A 59 3.76 -0.15 3.93
N ARG A 60 4.16 1.10 4.20
CA ARG A 60 4.26 1.63 5.58
C ARG A 60 2.93 1.61 6.33
N LEU A 61 1.82 1.92 5.64
CA LEU A 61 0.49 1.85 6.23
C LEU A 61 0.11 0.41 6.57
N ASN A 62 0.45 -0.54 5.71
CA ASN A 62 0.19 -1.96 5.93
C ASN A 62 0.98 -2.50 7.13
N GLU A 63 2.26 -2.13 7.26
CA GLU A 63 3.09 -2.46 8.42
C GLU A 63 2.54 -1.85 9.72
N ALA A 64 2.13 -0.57 9.67
CA ALA A 64 1.56 0.12 10.83
C ALA A 64 0.22 -0.49 11.27
N ALA A 65 -0.62 -0.89 10.31
CA ALA A 65 -1.87 -1.60 10.59
C ALA A 65 -1.60 -2.95 11.28
N GLY A 66 -0.67 -3.75 10.75
CA GLY A 66 -0.26 -5.02 11.36
C GLY A 66 0.25 -4.85 12.78
N ALA A 67 1.12 -3.86 13.03
CA ALA A 67 1.59 -3.55 14.38
C ALA A 67 0.46 -3.12 15.34
N CYS A 68 -0.56 -2.42 14.83
CA CYS A 68 -1.73 -2.06 15.62
C CYS A 68 -2.55 -3.30 16.03
N ILE A 69 -2.78 -4.22 15.08
CA ILE A 69 -3.48 -5.49 15.31
C ILE A 69 -2.74 -6.34 16.35
N ASP A 70 -1.43 -6.52 16.19
CA ASP A 70 -0.60 -7.30 17.11
C ASP A 70 -0.66 -6.74 18.55
N ASN A 71 -0.56 -5.42 18.69
CA ASN A 71 -0.68 -4.76 19.99
C ASN A 71 -2.08 -4.94 20.61
N ALA A 72 -3.15 -4.80 19.82
CA ALA A 72 -4.51 -5.00 20.30
C ALA A 72 -4.75 -6.44 20.78
N MET A 73 -4.22 -7.43 20.07
CA MET A 73 -4.28 -8.85 20.45
C MET A 73 -3.48 -9.14 21.73
N ALA A 74 -2.28 -8.55 21.86
CA ALA A 74 -1.46 -8.67 23.06
C ALA A 74 -2.17 -8.09 24.30
N ASP A 75 -2.77 -6.90 24.16
CA ASP A 75 -3.54 -6.25 25.22
C ASP A 75 -4.77 -7.08 25.63
N ALA A 76 -5.51 -7.61 24.66
CA ALA A 76 -6.67 -8.47 24.93
C ALA A 76 -6.26 -9.74 25.69
N LYS A 77 -5.14 -10.36 25.30
CA LYS A 77 -4.59 -11.55 25.98
C LYS A 77 -4.13 -11.22 27.40
N ALA A 78 -3.48 -10.08 27.61
CA ALA A 78 -3.04 -9.63 28.93
C ALA A 78 -4.25 -9.39 29.87
N ARG A 79 -5.31 -8.73 29.38
CA ARG A 79 -6.55 -8.52 30.14
C ARG A 79 -7.21 -9.83 30.53
N LYS A 80 -7.27 -10.81 29.63
CA LYS A 80 -7.82 -12.14 29.90
C LYS A 80 -7.00 -12.94 30.92
N ALA A 81 -5.68 -12.76 30.96
CA ALA A 81 -4.81 -13.42 31.94
C ALA A 81 -4.89 -12.79 33.34
N ALA A 82 -5.38 -11.55 33.44
CA ALA A 82 -5.53 -10.81 34.69
C ALA A 82 -6.92 -10.95 35.34
N SER A 83 -7.88 -11.59 34.66
CA SER A 83 -9.23 -11.90 35.16
C SER A 83 -9.31 -13.34 35.68
#